data_AF-A0A956VP27-F1
#
_entry.id   AF-A0A956VP27-F1
#
_cell.length_a   1.000
_cell.length_b   1.000
_cell.length_c   1.000
_cell.angle_alpha   90.00
_cell.angle_beta   90.00
_cell.angle_gamma   90.00
#
_symmetry.space_group_name_H-M   'P 1'
#
loop_
_entity.id
_entity.type
_entity.pdbx_description
1 polymer ?
#
loop_
_entity_poly.entity_id
_entity_poly.type
_entity_poly.pdbx_seq_one_letter_code
_entity_poly.pdbx_strand_id
1 'polypeptide(L)'
;MVSRSQSTIRQAAREAPNGNVSVVFAIITSVALFAVLFPWFPGGQQLEVGTRVDSDIVAPRDLTYESEVLTAETRDAAANAIDDVLVLDPEIRDRQVEELNRILSEISSERADATKSASAKETAIQAIAGTDLTADAAGTLIGVEEDVWLTMQEEARDALSRTLTGAVSPTDLDAARARASNLISPTLNTSESGAVEEILNPLIVPTLAVSQERTD
;
A
#
# COMPACT_ATOMS: atom_id res chain seq x y z
N MET A 1 6.01 42.24 110.35
CA MET A 1 4.66 41.83 110.79
C MET A 1 4.21 40.70 109.86
N VAL A 2 4.26 39.44 110.31
CA VAL A 2 3.09 38.61 110.69
C VAL A 2 2.15 38.40 109.47
N SER A 3 1.89 37.21 108.94
CA SER A 3 1.49 35.96 109.59
C SER A 3 1.65 34.73 108.68
N ARG A 4 1.85 33.59 109.34
CA ARG A 4 1.76 32.21 108.88
C ARG A 4 0.43 31.87 108.18
N SER A 5 0.48 30.94 107.22
CA SER A 5 -0.34 29.73 107.29
C SER A 5 0.23 28.64 106.36
N GLN A 6 0.83 27.62 106.97
CA GLN A 6 1.10 26.32 106.35
C GLN A 6 -0.05 25.35 106.66
N SER A 7 -0.06 24.21 105.97
CA SER A 7 -0.88 22.99 106.14
C SER A 7 -2.08 22.92 105.18
N THR A 8 -2.36 21.86 104.43
CA THR A 8 -1.80 20.50 104.29
C THR A 8 -2.28 19.97 102.94
N ILE A 9 -1.37 19.57 102.03
CA ILE A 9 -1.76 18.75 100.87
C ILE A 9 -1.86 17.32 101.37
N ARG A 10 -3.09 16.80 101.49
CA ARG A 10 -3.34 15.38 101.74
C ARG A 10 -2.80 14.58 100.56
N GLN A 11 -1.65 13.94 100.74
CA GLN A 11 -1.22 12.83 99.89
C GLN A 11 -2.20 11.68 100.11
N ALA A 12 -3.12 11.49 99.17
CA ALA A 12 -3.85 10.24 99.05
C ALA A 12 -2.83 9.17 98.67
N ALA A 13 -2.51 8.29 99.61
CA ALA A 13 -1.72 7.11 99.37
C ALA A 13 -2.35 6.35 98.19
N ARG A 14 -1.62 6.30 97.06
CA ARG A 14 -1.94 5.37 95.97
C ARG A 14 -1.68 3.99 96.55
N GLU A 15 -2.73 3.34 97.04
CA GLU A 15 -2.70 1.92 97.34
C GLU A 15 -2.18 1.22 96.09
N ALA A 16 -0.98 0.63 96.19
CA ALA A 16 -0.46 -0.20 95.13
C ALA A 16 -1.45 -1.36 95.00
N PRO A 17 -2.11 -1.54 93.84
CA PRO A 17 -3.06 -2.62 93.67
C PRO A 17 -2.32 -3.94 93.94
N ASN A 18 -2.92 -4.79 94.78
CA ASN A 18 -2.44 -6.15 95.05
C ASN A 18 -2.00 -6.77 93.71
N GLY A 19 -0.78 -7.33 93.61
CA GLY A 19 -0.17 -7.72 92.33
C GLY A 19 -1.07 -8.57 91.41
N ASN A 20 -2.03 -9.29 91.99
CA ASN A 20 -3.05 -10.05 91.28
C ASN A 20 -4.00 -9.17 90.43
N VAL A 21 -4.38 -7.98 90.91
CA VAL A 21 -5.27 -7.03 90.20
C VAL A 21 -4.59 -6.45 88.96
N SER A 22 -3.30 -6.11 89.05
CA SER A 22 -2.52 -5.63 87.91
C SER A 22 -2.35 -6.71 86.83
N VAL A 23 -2.14 -7.97 87.24
CA VAL A 23 -2.06 -9.10 86.30
C VAL A 23 -3.40 -9.34 85.61
N VAL A 24 -4.51 -9.31 86.34
CA VAL A 24 -5.86 -9.45 85.76
C VAL A 24 -6.16 -8.33 84.77
N PHE A 25 -5.83 -7.07 85.11
CA PHE A 25 -6.02 -5.94 84.22
C PHE A 25 -5.16 -6.03 82.95
N ALA A 26 -3.90 -6.49 83.07
CA ALA A 26 -3.03 -6.71 81.93
C ALA A 26 -3.55 -7.80 81.00
N ILE A 27 -4.08 -8.90 81.54
CA ILE A 27 -4.67 -9.99 80.76
C ILE A 27 -5.90 -9.51 80.00
N ILE A 28 -6.83 -8.81 80.67
CA ILE A 28 -8.05 -8.30 80.04
C ILE A 28 -7.69 -7.31 78.92
N THR A 29 -6.72 -6.43 79.16
CA THR A 29 -6.26 -5.47 78.16
C THR A 29 -5.62 -6.17 76.97
N SER A 30 -4.82 -7.21 77.20
CA SER A 30 -4.19 -8.00 76.14
C SER A 30 -5.23 -8.73 75.28
N VAL A 31 -6.25 -9.31 75.90
CA VAL A 31 -7.37 -9.96 75.19
C VAL A 31 -8.19 -8.96 74.39
N ALA A 32 -8.48 -7.79 74.97
CA ALA A 32 -9.19 -6.72 74.27
C ALA A 32 -8.41 -6.21 73.07
N LEU A 33 -7.09 -5.99 73.22
CA LEU A 33 -6.21 -5.58 72.12
C LEU A 33 -6.12 -6.66 71.04
N PHE A 34 -6.04 -7.94 71.43
CA PHE A 34 -6.03 -9.05 70.48
C PHE A 34 -7.32 -9.12 69.66
N ALA A 35 -8.48 -8.94 70.30
CA ALA A 35 -9.77 -8.94 69.61
C ALA A 35 -9.94 -7.77 68.61
N VAL A 36 -9.31 -6.62 68.88
CA VAL A 36 -9.34 -5.45 67.99
C VAL A 36 -8.32 -5.59 66.86
N LEU A 37 -7.12 -6.09 67.14
CA LEU A 37 -6.03 -6.20 66.16
C LEU A 37 -6.17 -7.40 65.23
N PHE A 38 -6.92 -8.43 65.62
CA PHE A 38 -7.19 -9.62 64.80
C PHE A 38 -8.69 -9.77 64.56
N PRO A 39 -9.26 -9.06 63.56
CA PRO A 39 -10.66 -9.21 63.20
C PRO A 39 -10.91 -10.63 62.70
N TRP A 40 -11.63 -11.45 63.47
CA TRP A 40 -11.97 -12.83 63.12
C TRP A 40 -13.09 -12.93 62.08
N PHE A 41 -13.44 -11.84 61.39
CA PHE A 41 -14.49 -11.84 60.39
C PHE A 41 -13.91 -12.35 59.06
N PRO A 42 -14.36 -13.49 58.51
CA PRO A 42 -14.06 -13.85 57.14
C PRO A 42 -14.81 -12.87 56.23
N GLY A 43 -14.19 -11.73 55.95
CA GLY A 43 -14.66 -10.73 55.01
C GLY A 43 -14.55 -11.26 53.60
N GLY A 44 -15.57 -11.99 53.17
CA GLY A 44 -15.86 -12.21 51.76
C GLY A 44 -17.29 -11.74 51.53
N GLN A 45 -17.45 -10.57 50.92
CA GLN A 45 -18.74 -10.23 50.31
C GLN A 45 -19.03 -11.31 49.28
N GLN A 46 -20.00 -12.17 49.56
CA GLN A 46 -20.40 -13.22 48.65
C GLN A 46 -21.21 -12.55 47.53
N LEU A 47 -20.51 -12.19 46.46
CA LEU A 47 -21.12 -11.56 45.30
C LEU A 47 -22.02 -12.59 44.62
N GLU A 48 -23.33 -12.38 44.68
CA GLU A 48 -24.31 -13.20 43.96
C GLU A 48 -24.45 -12.71 42.52
N VAL A 49 -24.67 -13.66 41.60
CA VAL A 49 -24.83 -13.37 40.18
C VAL A 49 -26.10 -12.54 39.96
N GLY A 50 -25.94 -11.30 39.47
CA GLY A 50 -27.05 -10.40 39.15
C GLY A 50 -27.08 -9.09 39.94
N THR A 51 -26.21 -8.93 40.95
CA THR A 51 -26.11 -7.67 41.71
C THR A 51 -25.19 -6.68 41.00
N ARG A 52 -25.62 -5.41 40.88
CA ARG A 52 -24.82 -4.31 40.32
C ARG A 52 -23.94 -3.71 41.42
N VAL A 53 -22.65 -3.56 41.15
CA VAL A 53 -21.67 -2.98 42.08
C VAL A 53 -21.45 -1.51 41.70
N ASP A 54 -21.32 -0.62 42.70
CA ASP A 54 -21.14 0.83 42.50
C ASP A 54 -19.70 1.25 42.15
N SER A 55 -18.77 0.28 42.08
CA SER A 55 -17.37 0.54 41.73
C SER A 55 -16.87 -0.48 40.72
N ASP A 56 -16.12 -0.01 39.74
CA ASP A 56 -15.48 -0.87 38.74
C ASP A 56 -14.45 -1.79 39.41
N ILE A 57 -14.56 -3.09 39.13
CA ILE A 57 -13.56 -4.09 39.55
C ILE A 57 -12.50 -4.16 38.46
N VAL A 58 -11.31 -3.65 38.74
CA VAL A 58 -10.17 -3.66 37.81
C VAL A 58 -9.40 -4.97 37.93
N ALA A 59 -9.02 -5.56 36.79
CA ALA A 59 -8.25 -6.79 36.78
C ALA A 59 -6.87 -6.59 37.44
N PRO A 60 -6.40 -7.51 38.31
CA PRO A 60 -5.09 -7.39 38.98
C PRO A 60 -3.89 -7.44 38.04
N ARG A 61 -4.09 -7.87 36.78
CA ARG A 61 -3.08 -7.93 35.74
C ARG A 61 -3.74 -7.79 34.38
N ASP A 62 -3.01 -7.19 33.45
CA ASP A 62 -3.44 -7.13 32.06
C ASP A 62 -3.30 -8.52 31.41
N LEU A 63 -4.36 -8.98 30.74
CA LEU A 63 -4.33 -10.16 29.88
C LEU A 63 -4.32 -9.67 28.44
N THR A 64 -3.14 -9.64 27.83
CA THR A 64 -3.01 -9.41 26.40
C THR A 64 -3.21 -10.74 25.68
N TYR A 65 -4.25 -10.83 24.85
CA TYR A 65 -4.46 -11.97 23.95
C TYR A 65 -3.91 -11.61 22.58
N GLU A 66 -2.82 -12.27 22.19
CA GLU A 66 -2.26 -12.14 20.86
C GLU A 66 -3.09 -13.00 19.90
N SER A 67 -3.89 -12.35 19.05
CA SER A 67 -4.72 -13.04 18.07
C SER A 67 -3.87 -13.42 16.86
N GLU A 68 -3.70 -14.72 16.63
CA GLU A 68 -3.01 -15.25 15.44
C GLU A 68 -3.69 -14.79 14.14
N VAL A 69 -5.03 -14.66 14.15
CA VAL A 69 -5.82 -14.22 12.98
C VAL A 69 -5.57 -12.75 12.65
N LEU A 70 -5.62 -11.86 13.65
CA LEU A 70 -5.35 -10.44 13.43
C LEU A 70 -3.89 -10.20 13.04
N THR A 71 -2.98 -11.01 13.59
CA THR A 71 -1.56 -10.95 13.24
C THR A 71 -1.33 -11.41 11.79
N ALA A 72 -2.03 -12.47 11.35
CA ALA A 72 -2.01 -12.91 9.96
C ALA A 72 -2.61 -11.86 9.03
N GLU A 73 -3.77 -11.31 9.35
CA GLU A 73 -4.43 -10.25 8.55
C GLU A 73 -3.55 -9.00 8.43
N THR A 74 -2.87 -8.60 9.52
CA THR A 74 -1.93 -7.48 9.49
C THR A 74 -0.69 -7.78 8.65
N ARG A 75 -0.19 -9.03 8.65
CA ARG A 75 0.92 -9.47 7.80
C ARG A 75 0.50 -9.49 6.32
N ASP A 76 -0.69 -9.98 6.02
CA ASP A 76 -1.22 -10.03 4.66
C ASP A 76 -1.48 -8.62 4.13
N ALA A 77 -2.04 -7.74 4.95
CA ALA A 77 -2.21 -6.32 4.60
C ALA A 77 -0.87 -5.62 4.36
N ALA A 78 0.16 -5.93 5.16
CA ALA A 78 1.50 -5.38 4.97
C ALA A 78 2.20 -5.95 3.73
N ALA A 79 2.00 -7.23 3.40
CA ALA A 79 2.52 -7.85 2.18
C ALA A 79 1.85 -7.24 0.93
N ASN A 80 0.54 -7.03 0.96
CA ASN A 80 -0.22 -6.41 -0.13
C ASN A 80 0.02 -4.89 -0.25
N ALA A 81 0.60 -4.25 0.76
CA ALA A 81 0.96 -2.83 0.74
C ALA A 81 2.34 -2.55 0.12
N ILE A 82 3.09 -3.59 -0.25
CA ILE A 82 4.33 -3.45 -1.01
C ILE A 82 3.93 -3.36 -2.49
N ASP A 83 3.96 -2.14 -3.04
CA ASP A 83 3.74 -1.91 -4.47
C ASP A 83 4.75 -2.73 -5.30
N ASP A 84 4.28 -3.36 -6.38
CA ASP A 84 5.12 -4.07 -7.34
C ASP A 84 6.26 -3.16 -7.84
N VAL A 85 7.50 -3.62 -7.71
CA VAL A 85 8.65 -2.89 -8.24
C VAL A 85 8.68 -3.06 -9.75
N LEU A 86 8.16 -2.06 -10.45
CA LEU A 86 8.22 -1.97 -11.91
C LEU A 86 9.63 -1.60 -12.36
N VAL A 87 10.25 -2.46 -13.17
CA VAL A 87 11.57 -2.22 -13.76
C VAL A 87 11.41 -1.98 -15.26
N LEU A 88 12.17 -1.03 -15.80
CA LEU A 88 12.24 -0.78 -17.23
C LEU A 88 12.92 -1.97 -17.91
N ASP A 89 12.20 -2.65 -18.81
CA ASP A 89 12.75 -3.71 -19.63
C ASP A 89 13.20 -3.16 -21.00
N PRO A 90 14.51 -3.02 -21.26
CA PRO A 90 15.01 -2.54 -22.54
C PRO A 90 14.71 -3.51 -23.70
N GLU A 91 14.49 -4.80 -23.44
CA GLU A 91 14.21 -5.80 -24.48
C GLU A 91 12.82 -5.59 -25.11
N ILE A 92 11.87 -5.01 -24.37
CA ILE A 92 10.55 -4.65 -24.92
C ILE A 92 10.72 -3.64 -26.05
N ARG A 93 11.51 -2.58 -25.82
CA ARG A 93 11.76 -1.55 -26.83
C ARG A 93 12.37 -2.18 -28.09
N ASP A 94 13.40 -3.00 -27.93
CA ASP A 94 14.09 -3.58 -29.07
C ASP A 94 13.19 -4.51 -29.88
N ARG A 95 12.34 -5.31 -29.21
CA ARG A 95 11.31 -6.14 -29.86
C ARG A 95 10.29 -5.32 -30.63
N GLN A 96 9.80 -4.21 -30.08
CA GLN A 96 8.83 -3.36 -30.78
C GLN A 96 9.44 -2.65 -31.99
N VAL A 97 10.71 -2.25 -31.91
CA VAL A 97 11.42 -1.65 -33.05
C VAL A 97 11.66 -2.69 -34.15
N GLU A 98 11.98 -3.94 -33.79
CA GLU A 98 12.10 -5.03 -34.76
C GLU A 98 10.76 -5.32 -35.44
N GLU A 99 9.67 -5.36 -34.69
CA GLU A 99 8.31 -5.56 -35.21
C GLU A 99 7.88 -4.41 -36.14
N LEU A 100 8.18 -3.15 -35.78
CA LEU A 100 7.97 -2.01 -36.67
C LEU A 100 8.71 -2.20 -37.99
N ASN A 101 9.98 -2.62 -37.95
CA ASN A 101 10.77 -2.83 -39.16
C ASN A 101 10.20 -3.94 -40.05
N ARG A 102 9.68 -5.02 -39.45
CA ARG A 102 8.97 -6.08 -40.18
C ARG A 102 7.75 -5.50 -40.91
N ILE A 103 6.90 -4.77 -40.21
CA ILE A 103 5.69 -4.15 -40.76
C ILE A 103 6.04 -3.20 -41.92
N LEU A 104 6.99 -2.28 -41.72
CA LEU A 104 7.40 -1.33 -42.76
C LEU A 104 7.99 -2.03 -43.99
N SER A 105 8.71 -3.14 -43.80
CA SER A 105 9.23 -3.97 -44.89
C SER A 105 8.11 -4.67 -45.66
N GLU A 106 7.11 -5.21 -44.98
CA GLU A 106 5.93 -5.82 -45.62
C GLU A 106 5.14 -4.79 -46.42
N ILE A 107 4.88 -3.62 -45.87
CA ILE A 107 4.23 -2.51 -46.59
C ILE A 107 5.05 -2.13 -47.83
N SER A 108 6.37 -2.00 -47.71
CA SER A 108 7.24 -1.67 -48.85
C SER A 108 7.17 -2.74 -49.96
N SER A 109 7.13 -4.02 -49.58
CA SER A 109 6.96 -5.14 -50.52
C SER A 109 5.61 -5.06 -51.26
N GLU A 110 4.53 -4.80 -50.53
CA GLU A 110 3.19 -4.66 -51.10
C GLU A 110 3.06 -3.44 -52.02
N ARG A 111 3.68 -2.31 -51.65
CA ARG A 111 3.76 -1.11 -52.50
C ARG A 111 4.49 -1.41 -53.81
N ALA A 112 5.62 -2.11 -53.75
CA ALA A 112 6.47 -2.42 -54.90
C ALA A 112 5.90 -3.52 -55.83
N ASP A 113 4.90 -4.29 -55.39
CA ASP A 113 4.33 -5.38 -56.18
C ASP A 113 3.55 -4.86 -57.39
N ALA A 114 4.15 -4.87 -58.58
CA ALA A 114 3.52 -4.41 -59.81
C ALA A 114 2.43 -5.37 -60.35
N THR A 115 2.28 -6.56 -59.77
CA THR A 115 1.31 -7.57 -60.24
C THR A 115 -0.08 -7.41 -59.63
N LYS A 116 -0.19 -6.67 -58.52
CA LYS A 116 -1.44 -6.43 -57.79
C LYS A 116 -2.13 -5.15 -58.26
N SER A 117 -3.47 -5.20 -58.37
CA SER A 117 -4.29 -3.99 -58.52
C SER A 117 -4.22 -3.12 -57.27
N ALA A 118 -4.56 -1.83 -57.38
CA ALA A 118 -4.59 -0.92 -56.23
C ALA A 118 -5.46 -1.47 -55.07
N SER A 119 -6.66 -1.98 -55.38
CA SER A 119 -7.56 -2.59 -54.39
C SER A 119 -6.97 -3.85 -53.72
N ALA A 120 -6.21 -4.66 -54.47
CA ALA A 120 -5.56 -5.84 -53.92
C ALA A 120 -4.40 -5.47 -52.99
N LYS A 121 -3.63 -4.42 -53.33
CA LYS A 121 -2.59 -3.87 -52.45
C LYS A 121 -3.18 -3.33 -51.16
N GLU A 122 -4.28 -2.60 -51.24
CA GLU A 122 -4.96 -2.05 -50.06
C GLU A 122 -5.40 -3.16 -49.11
N THR A 123 -6.04 -4.19 -49.65
CA THR A 123 -6.45 -5.37 -48.87
C THR A 123 -5.25 -6.10 -48.27
N ALA A 124 -4.14 -6.20 -48.99
CA ALA A 124 -2.93 -6.84 -48.49
C ALA A 124 -2.27 -6.05 -47.35
N ILE A 125 -2.20 -4.71 -47.48
CA ILE A 125 -1.65 -3.83 -46.44
C ILE A 125 -2.52 -3.88 -45.17
N GLN A 126 -3.84 -3.85 -45.31
CA GLN A 126 -4.77 -4.01 -44.17
C GLN A 126 -4.64 -5.36 -43.46
N ALA A 127 -4.22 -6.40 -44.18
CA ALA A 127 -4.05 -7.74 -43.63
C ALA A 127 -2.70 -7.96 -42.93
N ILE A 128 -1.81 -6.95 -42.89
CA ILE A 128 -0.52 -7.05 -42.21
C ILE A 128 -0.74 -7.23 -40.71
N ALA A 129 -0.24 -8.36 -40.20
CA ALA A 129 -0.36 -8.69 -38.79
C ALA A 129 0.34 -7.64 -37.91
N GLY A 130 -0.24 -7.36 -36.74
CA GLY A 130 0.30 -6.38 -35.80
C GLY A 130 -0.05 -4.92 -36.12
N THR A 131 -0.95 -4.70 -37.09
CA THR A 131 -1.48 -3.37 -37.41
C THR A 131 -3.00 -3.38 -37.55
N ASP A 132 -3.63 -2.24 -37.26
CA ASP A 132 -5.08 -2.01 -37.44
C ASP A 132 -5.30 -0.91 -38.48
N LEU A 133 -4.72 -1.08 -39.68
CA LEU A 133 -4.75 -0.06 -40.73
C LEU A 133 -6.15 0.07 -41.36
N THR A 134 -6.63 1.30 -41.45
CA THR A 134 -7.86 1.66 -42.15
C THR A 134 -7.67 1.66 -43.67
N ALA A 135 -8.78 1.66 -44.41
CA ALA A 135 -8.79 1.84 -45.87
C ALA A 135 -8.12 3.15 -46.30
N ASP A 136 -8.40 4.23 -45.57
CA ASP A 136 -7.85 5.54 -45.86
C ASP A 136 -6.33 5.58 -45.62
N ALA A 137 -5.84 4.96 -44.53
CA ALA A 137 -4.42 4.83 -44.26
C ALA A 137 -3.73 3.94 -45.32
N ALA A 138 -4.28 2.78 -45.64
CA ALA A 138 -3.73 1.88 -46.67
C ALA A 138 -3.67 2.57 -48.06
N GLY A 139 -4.72 3.30 -48.43
CA GLY A 139 -4.75 4.11 -49.65
C GLY A 139 -3.69 5.21 -49.66
N THR A 140 -3.50 5.89 -48.52
CA THR A 140 -2.44 6.90 -48.35
C THR A 140 -1.06 6.28 -48.53
N LEU A 141 -0.79 5.16 -47.84
CA LEU A 141 0.50 4.44 -47.92
C LEU A 141 0.82 3.99 -49.35
N ILE A 142 -0.17 3.57 -50.13
CA ILE A 142 0.04 3.18 -51.54
C ILE A 142 0.28 4.41 -52.43
N GLY A 143 -0.39 5.52 -52.14
CA GLY A 143 -0.40 6.72 -52.98
C GLY A 143 0.76 7.68 -52.81
N VAL A 144 1.48 7.64 -51.67
CA VAL A 144 2.63 8.52 -51.41
C VAL A 144 3.81 8.23 -52.33
N GLU A 145 4.60 9.27 -52.64
CA GLU A 145 5.86 9.14 -53.35
C GLU A 145 6.92 8.43 -52.48
N GLU A 146 7.98 7.93 -53.11
CA GLU A 146 8.98 7.09 -52.41
C GLU A 146 9.81 7.89 -51.40
N ASP A 147 10.08 9.16 -51.65
CA ASP A 147 10.76 10.07 -50.73
C ASP A 147 9.91 10.35 -49.47
N VAL A 148 8.61 10.58 -49.65
CA VAL A 148 7.64 10.72 -48.56
C VAL A 148 7.55 9.41 -47.77
N TRP A 149 7.51 8.27 -48.45
CA TRP A 149 7.50 6.97 -47.78
C TRP A 149 8.75 6.73 -46.92
N LEU A 150 9.94 7.03 -47.44
CA LEU A 150 11.19 6.95 -46.67
C LEU A 150 11.14 7.85 -45.43
N THR A 151 10.64 9.07 -45.59
CA THR A 151 10.45 10.02 -44.48
C THR A 151 9.49 9.45 -43.43
N MET A 152 8.33 8.91 -43.84
CA MET A 152 7.36 8.28 -42.94
C MET A 152 7.99 7.13 -42.14
N GLN A 153 8.82 6.30 -42.78
CA GLN A 153 9.51 5.21 -42.10
C GLN A 153 10.52 5.69 -41.05
N GLU A 154 11.28 6.74 -41.37
CA GLU A 154 12.24 7.34 -40.43
C GLU A 154 11.52 7.95 -39.23
N GLU A 155 10.48 8.74 -39.47
CA GLU A 155 9.66 9.36 -38.42
C GLU A 155 8.99 8.31 -37.52
N ALA A 156 8.46 7.23 -38.09
CA ALA A 156 7.86 6.14 -37.31
C ALA A 156 8.89 5.50 -36.36
N ARG A 157 10.09 5.18 -36.86
CA ARG A 157 11.17 4.57 -36.05
C ARG A 157 11.62 5.50 -34.93
N ASP A 158 11.79 6.77 -35.24
CA ASP A 158 12.20 7.80 -34.28
C ASP A 158 11.14 8.02 -33.20
N ALA A 159 9.87 8.16 -33.60
CA ALA A 159 8.76 8.35 -32.68
C ALA A 159 8.60 7.16 -31.72
N LEU A 160 8.64 5.92 -32.24
CA LEU A 160 8.54 4.71 -31.42
C LEU A 160 9.70 4.59 -30.44
N SER A 161 10.93 4.76 -30.94
CA SER A 161 12.15 4.68 -30.15
C SER A 161 12.14 5.68 -28.98
N ARG A 162 11.78 6.94 -29.25
CA ARG A 162 11.71 7.99 -28.22
C ARG A 162 10.58 7.74 -27.22
N THR A 163 9.44 7.25 -27.68
CA THR A 163 8.29 6.93 -26.81
C THR A 163 8.61 5.80 -25.85
N LEU A 164 9.22 4.71 -26.35
CA LEU A 164 9.56 3.53 -25.54
C LEU A 164 10.86 3.65 -24.74
N THR A 165 11.66 4.70 -24.99
CA THR A 165 12.81 5.03 -24.12
C THR A 165 12.35 5.49 -22.74
N GLY A 166 11.16 6.09 -22.65
CA GLY A 166 10.52 6.41 -21.37
C GLY A 166 9.90 5.17 -20.71
N ALA A 167 9.74 5.23 -19.39
CA ALA A 167 8.90 4.28 -18.68
C ALA A 167 7.43 4.49 -19.09
N VAL A 168 6.84 3.48 -19.73
CA VAL A 168 5.43 3.45 -20.12
C VAL A 168 4.71 2.47 -19.19
N SER A 169 3.94 3.02 -18.25
CA SER A 169 3.07 2.25 -17.35
C SER A 169 1.84 1.73 -18.11
N PRO A 170 1.24 0.59 -17.72
CA PRO A 170 -0.04 0.13 -18.26
C PRO A 170 -1.17 1.18 -18.18
N THR A 171 -1.12 2.09 -17.20
CA THR A 171 -2.10 3.18 -17.03
C THR A 171 -1.87 4.36 -17.98
N ASP A 172 -0.68 4.49 -18.55
CA ASP A 172 -0.23 5.68 -19.26
C ASP A 172 -0.15 5.47 -20.78
N LEU A 173 -0.73 4.38 -21.29
CA LEU A 173 -0.68 4.02 -22.71
C LEU A 173 -1.26 5.12 -23.61
N ASP A 174 -2.38 5.73 -23.23
CA ASP A 174 -2.99 6.81 -24.03
C ASP A 174 -2.11 8.06 -24.04
N ALA A 175 -1.46 8.37 -22.91
CA ALA A 175 -0.49 9.45 -22.86
C ALA A 175 0.77 9.13 -23.69
N ALA A 176 1.21 7.88 -23.73
CA ALA A 176 2.32 7.44 -24.58
C ALA A 176 1.96 7.55 -26.07
N ARG A 177 0.75 7.14 -26.49
CA ARG A 177 0.24 7.32 -27.85
C ARG A 177 0.18 8.80 -28.26
N ALA A 178 -0.34 9.65 -27.39
CA ALA A 178 -0.37 11.10 -27.64
C ALA A 178 1.04 11.68 -27.78
N ARG A 179 2.01 11.22 -26.98
CA ARG A 179 3.42 11.64 -27.14
C ARG A 179 4.00 11.19 -28.46
N ALA A 180 3.75 9.94 -28.89
CA ALA A 180 4.20 9.43 -30.17
C ALA A 180 3.68 10.27 -31.35
N SER A 181 2.39 10.60 -31.35
CA SER A 181 1.77 11.49 -32.36
C SER A 181 2.44 12.87 -32.40
N ASN A 182 2.72 13.49 -31.24
CA ASN A 182 3.40 14.77 -31.17
C ASN A 182 4.88 14.74 -31.60
N LEU A 183 5.50 13.55 -31.68
CA LEU A 183 6.87 13.39 -32.13
C LEU A 183 6.98 13.30 -33.66
N ILE A 184 5.88 13.02 -34.35
CA ILE A 184 5.85 12.95 -35.81
C ILE A 184 6.08 14.36 -36.38
N SER A 185 7.07 14.49 -37.25
CA SER A 185 7.43 15.77 -37.85
C SER A 185 6.25 16.44 -38.60
N PRO A 186 6.09 17.76 -38.48
CA PRO A 186 5.09 18.53 -39.23
C PRO A 186 5.38 18.62 -40.74
N THR A 187 6.44 17.97 -41.23
CA THR A 187 6.70 17.82 -42.67
C THR A 187 5.71 16.89 -43.35
N LEU A 188 5.12 15.96 -42.60
CA LEU A 188 4.05 15.08 -43.08
C LEU A 188 2.69 15.79 -42.97
N ASN A 189 1.83 15.56 -43.97
CA ASN A 189 0.47 16.07 -43.93
C ASN A 189 -0.42 15.24 -42.99
N THR A 190 -1.66 15.69 -42.76
CA THR A 190 -2.58 15.03 -41.81
C THR A 190 -2.87 13.57 -42.16
N SER A 191 -3.02 13.24 -43.44
CA SER A 191 -3.29 11.86 -43.87
C SER A 191 -2.05 10.97 -43.70
N GLU A 192 -0.87 11.48 -44.03
CA GLU A 192 0.41 10.78 -43.86
C GLU A 192 0.70 10.52 -42.38
N SER A 193 0.60 11.55 -41.53
CA SER A 193 0.78 11.40 -40.08
C SER A 193 -0.24 10.44 -39.48
N GLY A 194 -1.51 10.51 -39.90
CA GLY A 194 -2.55 9.57 -39.47
C GLY A 194 -2.21 8.12 -39.82
N ALA A 195 -1.70 7.86 -41.03
CA ALA A 195 -1.26 6.52 -41.42
C ALA A 195 -0.07 6.03 -40.57
N VAL A 196 0.89 6.91 -40.24
CA VAL A 196 2.00 6.57 -39.33
C VAL A 196 1.48 6.26 -37.92
N GLU A 197 0.53 7.05 -37.41
CA GLU A 197 -0.08 6.81 -36.10
C GLU A 197 -0.79 5.45 -36.03
N GLU A 198 -1.52 5.06 -37.07
CA GLU A 198 -2.17 3.75 -37.13
C GLU A 198 -1.16 2.58 -37.13
N ILE A 199 0.02 2.77 -37.73
CA ILE A 199 1.13 1.79 -37.65
C ILE A 199 1.70 1.73 -36.22
N LEU A 200 1.85 2.87 -35.55
CA LEU A 200 2.52 2.97 -34.25
C LEU A 200 1.65 2.53 -33.07
N ASN A 201 0.35 2.87 -33.09
CA ASN A 201 -0.58 2.63 -31.99
C ASN A 201 -0.56 1.21 -31.39
N PRO A 202 -0.55 0.13 -32.19
CA PRO A 202 -0.49 -1.24 -31.67
C PRO A 202 0.88 -1.63 -31.09
N LEU A 203 1.96 -0.95 -31.49
CA LEU A 203 3.33 -1.22 -31.04
C LEU A 203 3.69 -0.49 -29.74
N ILE A 204 2.87 0.47 -29.32
CA ILE A 204 3.02 1.17 -28.04
C ILE A 204 2.45 0.29 -26.93
N VAL A 205 3.34 -0.53 -26.36
CA VAL A 205 3.06 -1.44 -25.24
C VAL A 205 3.73 -0.95 -23.95
N PRO A 206 3.29 -1.41 -22.76
CA PRO A 206 3.94 -1.07 -21.51
C PRO A 206 5.40 -1.54 -21.50
N THR A 207 6.33 -0.67 -21.14
CA THR A 207 7.77 -1.00 -21.01
C THR A 207 8.15 -1.38 -19.58
N LEU A 208 7.22 -1.19 -18.64
CA LEU A 208 7.34 -1.61 -17.26
C LEU A 208 6.79 -3.03 -17.10
N ALA A 209 7.66 -3.97 -16.76
CA ALA A 209 7.28 -5.32 -16.39
C ALA A 209 7.28 -5.48 -14.87
N VAL A 210 6.36 -6.29 -14.34
CA VAL A 210 6.40 -6.71 -12.93
C VAL A 210 7.60 -7.63 -12.75
N SER A 211 8.57 -7.21 -11.94
CA SER A 211 9.76 -8.00 -11.64
C SER A 211 9.38 -9.25 -10.82
N GLN A 212 9.22 -10.39 -11.48
CA GLN A 212 8.96 -11.69 -10.83
C GLN A 212 10.12 -12.17 -9.92
N GLU A 213 11.29 -11.52 -9.98
CA GLU A 213 12.51 -11.91 -9.26
C GLU A 213 12.43 -11.71 -7.72
N ARG A 214 11.29 -11.28 -7.17
CA ARG A 214 11.09 -11.15 -5.71
C ARG A 214 9.83 -11.82 -5.17
N THR A 215 9.12 -12.61 -5.99
CA THR A 215 7.93 -13.33 -5.53
C THR A 215 8.25 -14.72 -4.93
N ASP A 216 9.53 -15.12 -4.91
CA ASP A 216 10.03 -16.36 -4.30
C ASP A 216 10.81 -16.13 -2.99
#